data_AF-A0A1G0PEZ6-F1
#
_entry.id   AF-A0A1G0PEZ6-F1
#
_cell.length_a   1.000
_cell.length_b   1.000
_cell.length_c   1.000
_cell.angle_alpha   90.00
_cell.angle_beta   90.00
_cell.angle_gamma   90.00
#
_symmetry.space_group_name_H-M   'P 1'
#
loop_
_entity.id
_entity.type
_entity.pdbx_description
1 polymer ?
#
loop_
_entity_poly.entity_id
_entity_poly.type
_entity_poly.pdbx_seq_one_letter_code
_entity_poly.pdbx_strand_id
1 'polypeptide(L)'
;MFIYSITQILFYLGFVVWIFPAIRQFRGRFFFYFFILAVADPLTIILVLLFNINVGPMQPFLASALLVISVLDIQYLKENKYYVIIALTIVFIVALVFNNATIYFSVIVLFHIFIFYYILILFIKKNVDEKAVNFFYIVLMLYELTNILKISNLAFEITNADEYHTLTSIFQVAIGLYFSLFRENSTRNFIKLQ
;
A
#
# COMPACT_ATOMS: atom_id res chain seq x y z
N MET A 1 5.97 -26.23 10.72
CA MET A 1 7.11 -26.30 9.77
C MET A 1 6.69 -26.00 8.33
N PHE A 2 5.62 -26.60 7.80
CA PHE A 2 5.14 -26.35 6.44
C PHE A 2 4.61 -24.92 6.20
N ILE A 3 3.76 -24.40 7.09
CA ILE A 3 3.20 -23.03 7.00
C ILE A 3 4.32 -21.97 6.96
N TYR A 4 5.31 -22.10 7.83
CA TYR A 4 6.48 -21.22 7.87
C TYR A 4 7.24 -21.15 6.54
N SER A 5 7.38 -22.30 5.86
CA SER A 5 8.05 -22.37 4.55
C SER A 5 7.23 -21.67 3.46
N ILE A 6 5.89 -21.80 3.50
CA ILE A 6 4.99 -21.09 2.57
C ILE A 6 5.06 -19.58 2.80
N THR A 7 5.02 -19.12 4.05
CA THR A 7 5.08 -17.69 4.36
C THR A 7 6.38 -17.05 3.86
N GLN A 8 7.52 -17.76 3.97
CA GLN A 8 8.80 -17.29 3.41
C GLN A 8 8.78 -17.20 1.88
N ILE A 9 8.25 -18.21 1.19
CA ILE A 9 8.13 -18.19 -0.27
C ILE A 9 7.22 -17.04 -0.71
N LEU A 10 6.08 -16.85 -0.04
CA LEU A 10 5.14 -15.76 -0.31
C LEU A 10 5.78 -14.40 -0.08
N PHE A 11 6.63 -14.26 0.93
CA PHE A 11 7.38 -13.03 1.18
C PHE A 11 8.29 -12.67 0.00
N TYR A 12 9.12 -13.62 -0.47
CA TYR A 12 10.00 -13.38 -1.63
C TYR A 12 9.23 -13.20 -2.95
N LEU A 13 8.16 -13.96 -3.15
CA LEU A 13 7.27 -13.81 -4.30
C LEU A 13 6.60 -12.44 -4.29
N GLY A 14 6.12 -11.98 -3.13
CA GLY A 14 5.53 -10.66 -2.95
C GLY A 14 6.48 -9.58 -3.46
N PHE A 15 7.74 -9.59 -2.99
CA PHE A 15 8.76 -8.65 -3.45
C PHE A 15 8.91 -8.63 -4.97
N VAL A 16 9.13 -9.80 -5.59
CA VAL A 16 9.32 -9.91 -7.04
C VAL A 16 8.09 -9.44 -7.80
N VAL A 17 6.91 -9.82 -7.33
CA VAL A 17 5.63 -9.47 -7.96
C VAL A 17 5.41 -7.97 -7.91
N TRP A 18 5.69 -7.28 -6.79
CA TRP A 18 5.42 -5.85 -6.65
C TRP A 18 6.34 -4.93 -7.48
N ILE A 19 7.50 -5.42 -7.94
CA ILE A 19 8.34 -4.69 -8.89
C ILE A 19 7.61 -4.48 -10.24
N PHE A 20 6.87 -5.48 -10.71
CA PHE A 20 6.24 -5.42 -12.03
C PHE A 20 5.13 -4.34 -12.13
N PRO A 21 4.22 -4.18 -11.15
CA PRO A 21 3.30 -3.05 -11.09
C PRO A 21 4.00 -1.70 -11.17
N ALA A 22 5.11 -1.50 -10.43
CA ALA A 22 5.84 -0.25 -10.45
C ALA A 22 6.39 0.06 -11.85
N ILE A 23 6.99 -0.92 -12.52
CA ILE A 23 7.46 -0.80 -13.90
C ILE A 23 6.29 -0.52 -14.86
N ARG A 24 5.18 -1.25 -14.70
CA ARG A 24 3.99 -1.13 -15.57
C ARG A 24 3.32 0.23 -15.45
N GLN A 25 3.27 0.78 -14.24
CA GLN A 25 2.70 2.10 -13.98
C GLN A 25 3.70 3.24 -14.19
N PHE A 26 4.90 3.01 -14.74
CA PHE A 26 5.89 4.07 -14.94
C PHE A 26 5.33 5.28 -15.71
N ARG A 27 5.57 6.48 -15.17
CA ARG A 27 4.98 7.77 -15.61
C ARG A 27 3.45 7.86 -15.49
N GLY A 28 2.80 6.92 -14.83
CA GLY A 28 1.38 6.98 -14.47
C GLY A 28 1.17 7.61 -13.10
N ARG A 29 -0.09 7.94 -12.79
CA ARG A 29 -0.49 8.54 -11.51
C ARG A 29 -0.03 7.71 -10.31
N PHE A 30 -0.24 6.40 -10.37
CA PHE A 30 0.07 5.48 -9.27
C PHE A 30 1.50 4.96 -9.26
N PHE A 31 2.41 5.51 -10.09
CA PHE A 31 3.80 5.04 -10.15
C PHE A 31 4.46 5.01 -8.77
N PHE A 32 4.46 6.14 -8.05
CA PHE A 32 5.11 6.25 -6.75
C PHE A 32 4.47 5.34 -5.70
N TYR A 33 3.15 5.17 -5.76
CA TYR A 33 2.42 4.25 -4.90
C TYR A 33 2.93 2.80 -5.06
N PHE A 34 2.97 2.26 -6.29
CA PHE A 34 3.49 0.91 -6.52
C PHE A 34 5.00 0.81 -6.29
N PHE A 35 5.75 1.87 -6.56
CA PHE A 35 7.18 1.92 -6.30
C PHE A 35 7.48 1.79 -4.82
N ILE A 36 6.79 2.54 -3.96
CA ILE A 36 6.94 2.45 -2.49
C ILE A 36 6.62 1.04 -2.01
N LEU A 37 5.52 0.44 -2.48
CA LEU A 37 5.17 -0.95 -2.15
C LEU A 37 6.28 -1.94 -2.54
N ALA A 38 6.90 -1.76 -3.71
CA ALA A 38 7.94 -2.65 -4.20
C ALA A 38 9.26 -2.55 -3.42
N VAL A 39 9.61 -1.34 -2.94
CA VAL A 39 10.93 -1.08 -2.33
C VAL A 39 10.90 -1.05 -0.80
N ALA A 40 9.74 -0.88 -0.17
CA ALA A 40 9.62 -0.76 1.28
C ALA A 40 10.25 -1.95 2.02
N ASP A 41 9.84 -3.18 1.72
CA ASP A 41 10.33 -4.38 2.41
C ASP A 41 11.81 -4.71 2.11
N PRO A 42 12.31 -4.66 0.86
CA PRO A 42 13.73 -4.83 0.55
C PRO A 42 14.61 -3.82 1.27
N LEU A 43 14.16 -2.57 1.34
CA LEU A 43 14.89 -1.52 2.03
C LEU A 43 15.01 -1.83 3.52
N THR A 44 13.94 -2.34 4.15
CA THR A 44 13.97 -2.85 5.53
C THR A 44 15.03 -3.93 5.71
N ILE A 45 15.06 -4.94 4.82
CA ILE A 45 16.03 -6.03 4.89
C ILE A 45 17.46 -5.51 4.76
N ILE A 46 17.70 -4.62 3.79
CA ILE A 46 19.02 -4.01 3.60
C ILE A 46 19.46 -3.23 4.84
N LEU A 47 18.54 -2.47 5.46
CA LEU A 47 18.84 -1.72 6.68
C LEU A 47 19.18 -2.65 7.86
N VAL A 48 18.42 -3.74 8.04
CA VAL A 48 18.68 -4.72 9.09
C VAL A 48 20.02 -5.42 8.85
N LEU A 49 20.31 -5.85 7.62
CA LEU A 49 21.53 -6.61 7.31
C LEU A 49 22.80 -5.75 7.36
N LEU A 50 22.75 -4.51 6.86
CA LEU A 50 23.95 -3.65 6.77
C LEU A 50 24.23 -2.87 8.06
N PHE A 51 23.19 -2.47 8.79
CA PHE A 51 23.32 -1.58 9.95
C PHE A 51 22.87 -2.20 11.27
N ASN A 52 22.34 -3.43 11.25
CA ASN A 52 21.79 -4.11 12.42
C ASN A 52 20.72 -3.27 13.18
N ILE A 53 19.98 -2.44 12.43
CA ILE A 53 18.93 -1.59 12.98
C ILE A 53 17.66 -2.41 13.10
N ASN A 54 17.12 -2.55 14.31
CA ASN A 54 15.78 -3.09 14.50
C ASN A 54 14.74 -2.03 14.16
N VAL A 55 14.24 -2.06 12.93
CA VAL A 55 13.26 -1.12 12.39
C VAL A 55 11.82 -1.44 12.81
N GLY A 56 11.55 -2.63 13.35
CA GLY A 56 10.27 -3.03 13.95
C GLY A 56 9.01 -2.50 13.22
N PRO A 57 7.98 -2.04 13.95
CA PRO A 57 6.77 -1.44 13.37
C PRO A 57 6.97 0.01 12.86
N MET A 58 8.13 0.62 13.08
CA MET A 58 8.43 1.98 12.63
C MET A 58 8.54 2.06 11.10
N GLN A 59 9.12 1.05 10.45
CA GLN A 59 9.23 1.04 8.99
C GLN A 59 7.87 0.98 8.28
N PRO A 60 6.95 0.05 8.59
CA PRO A 60 5.66 0.01 7.90
C PRO A 60 4.84 1.28 8.18
N PHE A 61 5.02 1.89 9.35
CA PHE A 61 4.43 3.19 9.67
C PHE A 61 4.91 4.31 8.73
N LEU A 62 6.22 4.44 8.53
CA LEU A 62 6.79 5.44 7.61
C LEU A 62 6.43 5.13 6.15
N ALA A 63 6.44 3.86 5.74
CA ALA A 63 6.04 3.45 4.40
C ALA A 63 4.58 3.82 4.11
N SER A 64 3.65 3.53 5.02
CA SER A 64 2.23 3.89 4.86
C SER A 64 2.00 5.40 4.83
N ALA A 65 2.77 6.19 5.58
CA ALA A 65 2.72 7.65 5.48
C ALA A 65 3.17 8.15 4.09
N LEU A 66 4.22 7.55 3.51
CA LEU A 66 4.65 7.86 2.15
C LEU A 66 3.62 7.42 1.10
N LEU A 67 2.93 6.29 1.33
CA LEU A 67 1.84 5.86 0.46
C LEU A 67 0.70 6.88 0.41
N VAL A 68 0.31 7.47 1.55
CA VAL A 68 -0.69 8.54 1.60
C VAL A 68 -0.30 9.71 0.70
N ILE A 69 0.95 10.15 0.76
CA ILE A 69 1.45 11.25 -0.08
C ILE A 69 1.47 10.85 -1.55
N SER A 70 1.81 9.60 -1.85
CA SER A 70 1.96 9.10 -3.22
C SER A 70 0.67 9.06 -4.03
N VAL A 71 -0.50 9.00 -3.37
CA VAL A 71 -1.80 9.01 -4.06
C VAL A 71 -2.31 10.42 -4.34
N LEU A 72 -1.83 11.44 -3.62
CA LEU A 72 -2.23 12.83 -3.80
C LEU A 72 -1.80 13.38 -5.17
N ASP A 73 -2.53 14.38 -5.64
CA ASP A 73 -2.22 15.05 -6.90
C ASP A 73 -0.91 15.85 -6.79
N ILE A 74 -0.06 15.77 -7.83
CA ILE A 74 1.22 16.50 -7.90
C ILE A 74 0.97 18.02 -7.78
N GLN A 75 -0.12 18.53 -8.36
CA GLN A 75 -0.46 19.95 -8.25
C GLN A 75 -0.80 20.32 -6.80
N TYR A 76 -1.59 19.49 -6.11
CA TYR A 76 -1.89 19.67 -4.69
C TYR A 76 -0.62 19.67 -3.83
N LEU A 77 0.31 18.76 -4.09
CA LEU A 77 1.61 18.68 -3.39
C LEU A 77 2.46 19.94 -3.60
N LYS A 78 2.46 20.50 -4.82
CA LYS A 78 3.19 21.74 -5.14
C LYS A 78 2.61 22.95 -4.41
N GLU A 79 1.28 23.09 -4.43
CA GLU A 79 0.57 24.19 -3.79
C GLU A 79 0.69 24.12 -2.25
N ASN A 80 0.70 22.91 -1.68
CA ASN A 80 0.67 22.68 -0.23
C ASN A 80 1.99 22.14 0.34
N LYS A 81 3.12 22.35 -0.35
CA LYS A 81 4.42 21.72 -0.01
C LYS A 81 4.84 21.89 1.44
N TYR A 82 4.60 23.07 2.04
CA TYR A 82 4.98 23.33 3.43
C TYR A 82 4.14 22.52 4.41
N TYR A 83 2.82 22.41 4.17
CA TYR A 83 1.94 21.58 4.99
C TYR A 83 2.31 20.09 4.90
N VAL A 84 2.71 19.61 3.71
CA VAL A 84 3.18 18.23 3.52
C VAL A 84 4.48 17.99 4.29
N ILE A 85 5.44 18.92 4.24
CA ILE A 85 6.71 18.81 4.99
C ILE A 85 6.44 18.81 6.50
N ILE A 86 5.55 19.69 6.98
CA ILE A 86 5.17 19.75 8.40
C ILE A 86 4.51 18.43 8.82
N ALA A 87 3.57 17.92 8.01
CA ALA A 87 2.90 16.65 8.29
C ALA A 87 3.90 15.48 8.35
N LEU A 88 4.83 15.38 7.38
CA LEU A 88 5.90 14.39 7.39
C LEU A 88 6.80 14.50 8.62
N THR A 89 7.11 15.73 9.03
CA THR A 89 7.93 15.97 10.23
C THR A 89 7.20 15.51 11.49
N ILE A 90 5.91 15.80 11.61
CA ILE A 90 5.08 15.32 12.74
C ILE A 90 5.01 13.79 12.73
N VAL A 91 4.76 13.17 11.58
CA VAL A 91 4.77 11.71 11.42
C VAL A 91 6.10 11.13 11.87
N PHE A 92 7.23 11.71 11.45
CA PHE A 92 8.55 11.26 11.85
C PHE A 92 8.82 11.44 13.35
N ILE A 93 8.38 12.55 13.96
CA ILE A 93 8.49 12.75 15.40
C ILE A 93 7.64 11.72 16.16
N VAL A 94 6.40 11.47 15.71
CA VAL A 94 5.53 10.43 16.29
C VAL A 94 6.21 9.06 16.17
N ALA A 95 6.83 8.78 15.02
CA ALA A 95 7.60 7.55 14.80
C ALA A 95 8.76 7.40 15.81
N LEU A 96 9.44 8.48 16.19
CA LEU A 96 10.56 8.42 17.14
C LEU A 96 10.12 8.41 18.61
N VAL A 97 9.02 9.09 18.94
CA VAL A 97 8.58 9.28 20.33
C VAL A 97 7.75 8.10 20.85
N PHE A 98 6.86 7.56 20.02
CA PHE A 98 5.90 6.54 20.46
C PHE A 98 6.36 5.14 20.11
N ASN A 99 7.20 4.51 20.92
CA ASN A 99 7.60 3.11 20.70
C ASN A 99 6.52 2.11 21.17
N ASN A 100 5.33 2.17 20.58
CA ASN A 100 4.21 1.28 20.89
C ASN A 100 3.62 0.69 19.59
N ALA A 101 3.77 -0.63 19.43
CA ALA A 101 3.34 -1.35 18.24
C ALA A 101 1.83 -1.17 17.94
N THR A 102 0.98 -1.20 18.97
CA THR A 102 -0.47 -1.03 18.81
C THR A 102 -0.83 0.35 18.28
N ILE A 103 -0.15 1.40 18.77
CA ILE A 103 -0.34 2.77 18.26
C ILE A 103 0.08 2.84 16.79
N TYR A 104 1.25 2.30 16.43
CA TYR A 104 1.70 2.31 15.04
C TYR A 104 0.72 1.59 14.11
N PHE A 105 0.32 0.36 14.44
CA PHE A 105 -0.63 -0.39 13.61
C PHE A 105 -1.98 0.31 13.50
N SER A 106 -2.46 0.95 14.57
CA SER A 106 -3.71 1.72 14.54
C SER A 106 -3.62 2.92 13.58
N VAL A 107 -2.50 3.65 13.60
CA VAL A 107 -2.30 4.79 12.68
C VAL A 107 -2.09 4.32 11.24
N ILE A 108 -1.39 3.20 11.05
CA ILE A 108 -1.25 2.57 9.73
C ILE A 108 -2.64 2.24 9.15
N VAL A 109 -3.55 1.67 9.94
CA VAL A 109 -4.93 1.42 9.52
C VAL A 109 -5.61 2.71 9.06
N LEU A 110 -5.46 3.81 9.82
CA LEU A 110 -6.00 5.12 9.43
C LEU A 110 -5.43 5.63 8.09
N PHE A 111 -4.13 5.45 7.85
CA PHE A 111 -3.52 5.78 6.56
C PHE A 111 -4.13 4.98 5.40
N HIS A 112 -4.31 3.67 5.57
CA HIS A 112 -4.92 2.84 4.52
C HIS A 112 -6.41 3.14 4.32
N ILE A 113 -7.16 3.49 5.38
CA ILE A 113 -8.54 3.99 5.25
C ILE A 113 -8.57 5.29 4.46
N PHE A 114 -7.65 6.22 4.71
CA PHE A 114 -7.55 7.45 3.95
C PHE A 114 -7.24 7.18 2.47
N ILE A 115 -6.28 6.29 2.18
CA ILE A 115 -5.92 5.91 0.81
C ILE A 115 -7.13 5.28 0.10
N PHE A 116 -7.82 4.34 0.76
CA PHE A 116 -9.04 3.71 0.24
C PHE A 116 -10.10 4.77 -0.10
N TYR A 117 -10.39 5.68 0.82
CA TYR A 117 -11.38 6.74 0.61
C TYR A 117 -11.00 7.66 -0.55
N TYR A 118 -9.72 8.04 -0.65
CA TYR A 118 -9.22 8.85 -1.74
C TYR A 118 -9.37 8.15 -3.10
N ILE A 119 -9.01 6.86 -3.18
CA ILE A 119 -9.20 6.05 -4.39
C ILE A 119 -10.68 5.94 -4.75
N LEU A 120 -11.57 5.78 -3.78
CA LEU A 120 -13.02 5.74 -4.00
C LEU A 120 -13.51 7.04 -4.65
N ILE A 121 -13.04 8.21 -4.20
CA ILE A 121 -13.36 9.49 -4.85
C ILE A 121 -12.89 9.51 -6.30
N LEU A 122 -11.66 9.04 -6.58
CA LEU A 122 -11.14 8.98 -7.95
C LEU A 122 -11.93 8.04 -8.84
N PHE A 123 -12.32 6.89 -8.31
CA PHE A 123 -13.17 5.93 -8.99
C PHE A 123 -14.51 6.55 -9.38
N ILE A 124 -15.19 7.20 -8.42
CA ILE A 124 -16.47 7.88 -8.67
C ILE A 124 -16.28 8.95 -9.74
N LYS A 125 -15.28 9.83 -9.60
CA LYS A 125 -15.02 10.90 -10.55
C LYS A 125 -14.79 10.36 -11.97
N LYS A 126 -13.92 9.36 -12.12
CA LYS A 126 -13.61 8.79 -13.45
C LYS A 126 -14.82 8.10 -14.06
N ASN A 127 -15.62 7.38 -13.27
CA ASN A 127 -16.82 6.73 -13.79
C ASN A 127 -17.88 7.73 -14.24
N VAL A 128 -18.02 8.87 -13.54
CA VAL A 128 -18.92 9.96 -13.92
C VAL A 128 -18.44 10.62 -15.21
N ASP A 129 -17.15 10.94 -15.30
CA ASP A 129 -16.56 11.65 -16.44
C ASP A 129 -16.55 10.77 -17.71
N GLU A 130 -16.21 9.48 -17.57
CA GLU A 130 -16.01 8.57 -18.72
C GLU A 130 -17.22 7.67 -19.03
N LYS A 131 -18.27 7.72 -18.19
CA LYS A 131 -19.45 6.83 -18.27
C LYS A 131 -19.08 5.34 -18.39
N ALA A 132 -18.00 4.95 -17.74
CA ALA A 132 -17.49 3.59 -17.76
C ALA A 132 -16.89 3.22 -16.42
N VAL A 133 -17.09 1.98 -15.98
CA VAL A 133 -16.51 1.45 -14.75
C VAL A 133 -15.06 1.05 -15.01
N ASN A 134 -14.13 1.68 -14.30
CA ASN A 134 -12.71 1.32 -14.38
C ASN A 134 -12.33 0.27 -13.32
N PHE A 135 -12.08 -0.96 -13.77
CA PHE A 135 -11.71 -2.10 -12.92
C PHE A 135 -10.40 -1.91 -12.15
N PHE A 136 -9.50 -1.07 -12.65
CA PHE A 136 -8.23 -0.80 -11.97
C PHE A 136 -8.46 -0.29 -10.55
N TYR A 137 -9.39 0.65 -10.39
CA TYR A 137 -9.70 1.21 -9.07
C TYR A 137 -10.44 0.23 -8.18
N ILE A 138 -11.30 -0.62 -8.73
CA ILE A 138 -11.98 -1.66 -7.96
C ILE A 138 -10.95 -2.60 -7.35
N VAL A 139 -10.00 -3.09 -8.16
CA VAL A 139 -8.94 -3.97 -7.66
C VAL A 139 -8.04 -3.25 -6.65
N LEU A 140 -7.78 -1.94 -6.85
CA LEU A 140 -6.98 -1.15 -5.91
C LEU A 140 -7.70 -0.93 -4.58
N MET A 141 -9.01 -0.69 -4.60
CA MET A 141 -9.83 -0.64 -3.39
C MET A 141 -9.86 -1.98 -2.66
N LEU A 142 -9.94 -3.11 -3.39
CA LEU A 142 -9.85 -4.45 -2.79
C LEU A 142 -8.48 -4.70 -2.13
N TYR A 143 -7.40 -4.23 -2.76
CA TYR A 143 -6.06 -4.29 -2.18
C TYR A 143 -5.98 -3.51 -0.87
N GLU A 144 -6.46 -2.26 -0.86
CA GLU A 144 -6.48 -1.43 0.35
C GLU A 144 -7.37 -2.01 1.45
N LEU A 145 -8.52 -2.57 1.09
CA LEU A 145 -9.37 -3.28 2.05
C LEU A 145 -8.64 -4.47 2.67
N THR A 146 -7.88 -5.22 1.87
CA THR A 146 -7.05 -6.33 2.36
C THR A 146 -5.98 -5.84 3.33
N ASN A 147 -5.32 -4.72 3.06
CA ASN A 147 -4.35 -4.10 3.98
C ASN A 147 -5.02 -3.65 5.29
N ILE A 148 -6.16 -2.95 5.21
CA ILE A 148 -6.90 -2.50 6.38
C ILE A 148 -7.23 -3.69 7.29
N LEU A 149 -7.78 -4.77 6.73
CA LEU A 149 -8.15 -5.94 7.51
C LEU A 149 -6.93 -6.69 8.08
N LYS A 150 -5.87 -6.87 7.28
CA LYS A 150 -4.60 -7.49 7.70
C LYS A 150 -3.98 -6.77 8.88
N ILE A 151 -3.89 -5.45 8.81
CA ILE A 151 -3.23 -4.63 9.83
C ILE A 151 -4.14 -4.45 11.04
N SER A 152 -5.46 -4.38 10.86
CA SER A 152 -6.41 -4.41 11.98
C SER A 152 -6.33 -5.72 12.77
N ASN A 153 -6.15 -6.86 12.09
CA ASN A 153 -5.95 -8.14 12.77
C ASN A 153 -4.66 -8.14 13.62
N LEU A 154 -3.59 -7.48 13.15
CA LEU A 154 -2.36 -7.29 13.93
C LEU A 154 -2.54 -6.31 15.09
N ALA A 155 -3.38 -5.29 14.94
CA ALA A 155 -3.62 -4.28 15.98
C ALA A 155 -4.51 -4.79 17.13
N PHE A 156 -5.50 -5.63 16.81
CA PHE A 156 -6.56 -6.06 17.73
C PHE A 156 -6.58 -7.56 18.04
N GLU A 157 -5.66 -8.34 17.46
CA GLU A 157 -5.52 -9.79 17.69
C GLU A 157 -6.83 -10.59 17.47
N ILE A 158 -7.60 -10.22 16.44
CA ILE A 158 -8.98 -10.73 16.22
C ILE A 158 -9.00 -12.24 15.93
N THR A 159 -8.01 -12.74 15.19
CA THR A 159 -7.91 -14.14 14.74
C THR A 159 -6.46 -14.63 14.69
N ASN A 160 -6.25 -15.93 14.50
CA ASN A 160 -4.92 -16.55 14.30
C ASN A 160 -4.12 -15.78 13.24
N ALA A 161 -3.13 -15.02 13.71
CA ALA A 161 -2.41 -14.06 12.89
C ALA A 161 -1.69 -14.72 11.70
N ASP A 162 -1.13 -15.92 11.89
CA ASP A 162 -0.33 -16.60 10.87
C ASP A 162 -1.17 -17.08 9.66
N GLU A 163 -2.31 -17.70 9.92
CA GLU A 163 -3.21 -18.20 8.88
C GLU A 163 -3.84 -17.03 8.11
N TYR A 164 -4.31 -16.02 8.85
CA TYR A 164 -4.89 -14.81 8.26
C TYR A 164 -3.85 -14.05 7.42
N HIS A 165 -2.63 -13.91 7.93
CA HIS A 165 -1.52 -13.27 7.21
C HIS A 165 -1.16 -14.05 5.94
N THR A 166 -1.14 -15.38 6.00
CA THR A 166 -0.83 -16.23 4.83
C THR A 166 -1.89 -16.08 3.75
N LEU A 167 -3.18 -16.17 4.09
CA LEU A 167 -4.28 -16.03 3.15
C LEU A 167 -4.31 -14.65 2.48
N THR A 168 -4.18 -13.60 3.27
CA THR A 168 -4.14 -12.21 2.77
C THR A 168 -2.93 -11.98 1.86
N SER A 169 -1.77 -12.58 2.17
CA SER A 169 -0.58 -12.46 1.33
C SER A 169 -0.75 -13.15 -0.03
N ILE A 170 -1.42 -14.31 -0.09
CA ILE A 170 -1.76 -14.97 -1.36
C ILE A 170 -2.65 -14.05 -2.21
N PHE A 171 -3.66 -13.44 -1.60
CA PHE A 171 -4.57 -12.53 -2.29
C PHE A 171 -3.84 -11.27 -2.79
N GLN A 172 -2.94 -10.70 -2.00
CA GLN A 172 -2.10 -9.58 -2.39
C GLN A 172 -1.18 -9.91 -3.57
N VAL A 173 -0.59 -11.11 -3.60
CA VAL A 173 0.22 -11.58 -4.75
C VAL A 173 -0.64 -11.66 -6.01
N ALA A 174 -1.85 -12.21 -5.93
CA ALA A 174 -2.78 -12.26 -7.07
C ALA A 174 -3.14 -10.85 -7.58
N ILE A 175 -3.37 -9.91 -6.67
CA ILE A 175 -3.61 -8.50 -7.04
C ILE A 175 -2.37 -7.84 -7.66
N GLY A 176 -1.17 -8.09 -7.13
CA GLY A 176 0.08 -7.60 -7.71
C GLY A 176 0.27 -8.10 -9.16
N LEU A 177 -0.06 -9.36 -9.44
CA LEU A 177 -0.06 -9.88 -10.80
C LEU A 177 -1.07 -9.17 -11.70
N TYR A 178 -2.26 -8.84 -11.21
CA TYR A 178 -3.23 -8.02 -11.96
C TYR A 178 -2.61 -6.66 -12.35
N PHE A 179 -2.02 -5.93 -11.40
CA PHE A 179 -1.41 -4.63 -11.68
C PHE A 179 -0.16 -4.69 -12.56
N SER A 180 0.48 -5.85 -12.65
CA SER A 180 1.59 -6.11 -13.57
C SER A 180 1.12 -6.10 -15.04
N LEU A 181 -0.12 -6.52 -15.29
CA LEU A 181 -0.70 -6.63 -16.63
C LEU A 181 -1.46 -5.36 -17.01
N PHE A 182 -2.23 -4.81 -16.07
CA PHE A 182 -3.21 -3.76 -16.31
C PHE A 182 -2.76 -2.39 -15.80
N ARG A 183 -2.86 -1.38 -16.68
CA ARG A 183 -2.58 0.02 -16.36
C ARG A 183 -3.88 0.78 -16.12
N GLU A 184 -3.85 1.81 -15.28
CA GLU A 184 -5.02 2.64 -14.98
C GLU A 184 -5.77 3.16 -16.24
N ASN A 185 -5.01 3.51 -17.28
CA ASN A 185 -5.53 4.05 -18.55
C ASN A 185 -5.65 3.00 -19.66
N SER A 186 -5.60 1.71 -19.31
CA SER A 186 -5.79 0.62 -20.27
C SER A 186 -7.25 0.56 -20.69
N THR A 187 -7.52 0.64 -22.00
CA THR A 187 -8.88 0.50 -22.56
C THR A 187 -9.56 -0.83 -22.17
N ARG A 188 -8.76 -1.86 -21.87
CA ARG A 188 -9.24 -3.18 -21.43
C ARG A 188 -9.86 -3.20 -20.03
N ASN A 189 -9.71 -2.13 -19.25
CA ASN A 189 -10.22 -2.04 -17.87
C ASN A 189 -11.59 -1.39 -17.76
N PHE A 190 -12.20 -1.01 -18.88
CA PHE A 190 -13.44 -0.25 -18.89
C PHE A 190 -14.63 -1.13 -19.27
N ILE A 191 -15.67 -1.11 -18.44
CA ILE A 191 -17.00 -1.57 -18.82
C ILE A 191 -17.89 -0.34 -19.02
N LYS A 192 -18.37 -0.14 -20.24
CA LYS A 192 -19.28 0.97 -20.56
C LYS A 192 -20.58 0.81 -19.77
N LEU A 193 -21.03 1.88 -19.14
CA LEU A 193 -22.35 1.96 -18.55
C LEU A 193 -23.32 2.34 -19.67
N GLN A 194 -24.28 1.45 -19.96
CA GLN A 194 -25.37 1.71 -20.89
C GLN A 194 -26.41 2.64 -20.28
#